data_AF-A0A3B0C310-F1
#
_entry.id   AF-A0A3B0C310-F1
#
_cell.length_a   1.000
_cell.length_b   1.000
_cell.length_c   1.000
_cell.angle_alpha   90.00
_cell.angle_beta   90.00
_cell.angle_gamma   90.00
#
_symmetry.space_group_name_H-M   'P 1'
#
loop_
_entity.id
_entity.type
_entity.pdbx_description
1 polymer ?
#
loop_
_entity_poly.entity_id
_entity_poly.type
_entity_poly.pdbx_seq_one_letter_code
_entity_poly.pdbx_strand_id
1 'polypeptide(L)'
;MKVEAYDDLDPTVTGDVHLHTFAVPGMEVRVGAAKDDEDGSSEFETRLIPSVQYYQIELGPDSLNKLHDALKPFIAAAKECEPPKGRKVRGK
;
A
#
# COMPACT_ATOMS: atom_id res chain seq x y z
N MET A 1 -9.88 -4.85 -28.72
CA MET A 1 -10.30 -3.59 -28.05
C MET A 1 -9.03 -2.85 -27.67
N LYS A 2 -8.84 -1.61 -28.13
CA LYS A 2 -7.83 -0.73 -27.53
C LYS A 2 -8.42 -0.28 -26.20
N VAL A 3 -7.80 -0.68 -25.09
CA VAL A 3 -8.09 -0.07 -23.80
C VAL A 3 -7.41 1.29 -23.88
N GLU A 4 -8.19 2.34 -24.01
CA GLU A 4 -7.68 3.70 -23.82
C GLU A 4 -7.39 3.83 -22.33
N ALA A 5 -6.15 4.19 -21.98
CA ALA A 5 -5.79 4.50 -20.61
C ALA A 5 -6.34 5.90 -20.28
N TYR A 6 -6.95 6.04 -19.11
CA TYR A 6 -7.52 7.31 -18.65
C TYR A 6 -6.84 7.68 -17.33
N ASP A 7 -6.66 8.96 -17.07
CA ASP A 7 -6.25 9.41 -15.75
C ASP A 7 -7.38 9.10 -14.74
N ASP A 8 -7.07 8.33 -13.70
CA ASP A 8 -8.03 7.89 -12.67
C ASP A 8 -8.57 9.06 -11.84
N LEU A 9 -7.87 10.20 -11.79
CA LEU A 9 -8.28 11.41 -11.08
C LEU A 9 -8.99 12.43 -11.99
N ASP A 10 -8.69 12.40 -13.30
CA ASP A 10 -9.35 13.22 -14.32
C ASP A 10 -9.63 12.41 -15.60
N PRO A 11 -10.78 11.73 -15.70
CA PRO A 11 -11.12 10.87 -16.84
C PRO A 11 -11.19 11.58 -18.20
N THR A 12 -11.10 12.91 -18.24
CA THR A 12 -11.03 13.68 -19.49
C THR A 12 -9.64 13.63 -20.12
N VAL A 13 -8.61 13.24 -19.36
CA VAL A 13 -7.23 13.08 -19.82
C VAL A 13 -6.99 11.65 -20.28
N THR A 14 -6.71 11.50 -21.56
CA THR A 14 -6.43 10.21 -22.24
C THR A 14 -5.04 10.12 -22.86
N GLY A 15 -4.32 11.25 -22.88
CA GLY A 15 -2.98 11.35 -23.44
C GLY A 15 -1.92 11.26 -22.35
N ASP A 16 -0.84 10.53 -22.65
CA ASP A 16 0.34 10.42 -21.77
C ASP A 16 0.02 9.94 -20.35
N VAL A 17 -0.92 9.00 -20.25
CA VAL A 17 -1.33 8.35 -19.01
C VAL A 17 -0.40 7.17 -18.75
N HIS A 18 0.12 7.07 -17.53
CA HIS A 18 1.02 5.99 -17.11
C HIS A 18 0.52 5.30 -15.85
N LEU A 19 0.75 3.98 -15.79
CA LEU A 19 0.46 3.19 -14.58
C LEU A 19 1.55 3.41 -13.54
N HIS A 20 1.16 3.93 -12.37
CA HIS A 20 2.04 4.14 -11.23
C HIS A 20 1.71 3.16 -10.11
N THR A 21 2.74 2.60 -9.48
CA THR A 21 2.61 1.80 -8.26
C THR A 21 3.24 2.57 -7.10
N PHE A 22 2.52 2.72 -6.00
CA PHE A 22 3.03 3.36 -4.80
C PHE A 22 2.62 2.59 -3.54
N ALA A 23 3.38 2.80 -2.46
CA ALA A 23 3.21 2.11 -1.20
C ALA A 23 2.89 3.12 -0.10
N VAL A 24 1.95 2.78 0.78
CA VAL A 24 1.58 3.59 1.94
C VAL A 24 1.67 2.78 3.23
N PRO A 25 2.03 3.41 4.36
CA PRO A 25 1.90 2.79 5.67
C PRO A 25 0.43 2.45 5.93
N GLY A 26 0.17 1.19 6.26
CA GLY A 26 -1.15 0.71 6.62
C GLY A 26 -1.13 -0.09 7.92
N MET A 27 -2.29 -0.62 8.31
CA MET A 27 -2.42 -1.56 9.42
C MET A 27 -3.02 -2.87 8.89
N GLU A 28 -2.46 -3.99 9.32
CA GLU A 28 -3.01 -5.33 9.08
C GLU A 28 -3.57 -5.88 10.39
N VAL A 29 -4.76 -6.48 10.36
CA VAL A 29 -5.30 -7.23 11.50
C VAL A 29 -4.71 -8.63 11.44
N ARG A 30 -3.96 -9.03 12.47
CA ARG A 30 -3.58 -10.43 12.66
C ARG A 30 -4.34 -11.04 13.81
N VAL A 31 -4.86 -12.23 13.56
CA VAL A 31 -5.43 -13.11 14.58
C VAL A 31 -4.27 -13.83 15.26
N GLY A 32 -4.08 -13.60 16.56
CA GLY A 32 -3.10 -14.35 17.37
C GLY A 32 -3.53 -15.80 17.55
N ALA A 33 -2.56 -16.69 17.79
CA ALA A 33 -2.86 -18.08 18.17
C ALA A 33 -3.54 -18.11 19.55
N ALA A 34 -4.54 -18.97 19.69
CA ALA A 34 -5.23 -19.22 20.95
C ALA A 34 -4.20 -19.55 22.05
N LYS A 35 -4.35 -18.94 23.22
CA LYS A 35 -3.83 -19.56 24.44
C LYS A 35 -4.81 -20.67 24.79
N ASP A 36 -4.33 -21.90 24.88
CA ASP A 36 -5.09 -22.98 25.49
C ASP A 36 -5.16 -22.68 27.00
N ASP A 37 -6.24 -22.01 27.42
CA ASP A 37 -6.66 -22.03 28.82
C ASP A 37 -7.48 -23.33 29.04
N GLU A 38 -7.26 -23.98 30.18
CA GLU A 38 -7.82 -25.30 30.55
C GLU A 38 -9.36 -25.40 30.50
N ASP A 39 -10.07 -24.30 30.26
CA ASP A 39 -11.54 -24.20 30.21
C ASP A 39 -12.16 -24.32 28.79
N GLY A 40 -11.37 -24.61 27.75
CA GLY A 40 -11.90 -24.89 26.41
C GLY A 40 -12.50 -23.67 25.68
N SER A 41 -12.24 -22.47 26.19
CA SER A 41 -12.62 -21.18 25.60
C SER A 41 -11.40 -20.57 24.91
N SER A 42 -11.34 -20.65 23.58
CA SER A 42 -10.31 -20.02 22.76
C SER A 42 -10.59 -18.52 22.60
N GLU A 43 -9.96 -17.67 23.40
CA GLU A 43 -9.97 -16.22 23.17
C GLU A 43 -8.95 -15.83 22.09
N PHE A 44 -9.45 -15.43 20.91
CA PHE A 44 -8.60 -14.93 19.83
C PHE A 44 -8.25 -13.46 20.06
N GLU A 45 -7.00 -13.16 20.38
CA GLU A 45 -6.53 -11.78 20.49
C GLU A 45 -6.26 -11.22 19.08
N THR A 46 -7.06 -10.24 18.65
CA THR A 46 -6.81 -9.49 17.41
C THR A 46 -5.81 -8.37 17.70
N ARG A 47 -4.73 -8.29 16.92
CA ARG A 47 -3.74 -7.19 17.02
C ARG A 47 -3.57 -6.49 15.68
N LEU A 48 -3.55 -5.15 15.74
CA LEU A 48 -3.17 -4.30 14.62
C LEU A 48 -1.64 -4.24 14.54
N ILE A 49 -1.10 -4.58 13.39
CA ILE A 49 0.35 -4.55 13.14
C ILE A 49 0.63 -3.59 11.99
N PRO A 50 1.67 -2.73 12.09
CA PRO A 50 2.12 -1.92 10.97
C PRO A 50 2.39 -2.78 9.74
N SER A 51 1.82 -2.37 8.62
CA SER A 51 1.93 -3.05 7.33
C SER A 51 2.21 -2.04 6.22
N VAL A 52 2.52 -2.53 5.03
CA VAL A 52 2.68 -1.73 3.82
C VAL A 52 1.60 -2.15 2.85
N GLN A 53 0.78 -1.21 2.41
CA GLN A 53 -0.26 -1.42 1.41
C GLN A 53 0.22 -0.86 0.07
N TYR A 54 0.01 -1.62 -1.00
CA TYR A 54 0.42 -1.24 -2.35
C TYR A 54 -0.81 -0.88 -3.17
N TYR A 55 -0.73 0.23 -3.89
CA TYR A 55 -1.78 0.73 -4.77
C TYR A 55 -1.24 0.92 -6.18
N GLN A 56 -2.11 0.74 -7.15
CA GLN A 56 -1.87 1.04 -8.55
C GLN A 56 -2.86 2.11 -9.00
N ILE A 57 -2.41 3.05 -9.81
CA ILE A 57 -3.22 4.16 -10.31
C ILE A 57 -2.68 4.59 -11.68
N GLU A 58 -3.57 4.86 -12.63
CA GLU A 58 -3.24 5.46 -13.92
C GLU A 58 -3.31 6.99 -13.80
N LEU A 59 -2.20 7.69 -14.08
CA LEU A 59 -2.14 9.15 -13.95
C LEU A 59 -1.61 9.79 -15.23
N GLY A 60 -2.26 10.86 -15.64
CA GLY A 60 -1.73 11.82 -16.57
C GLY A 60 -0.73 12.77 -15.89
N PRO A 61 -0.05 13.63 -16.68
CA PRO A 61 1.08 14.43 -16.20
C PRO A 61 0.72 15.39 -15.06
N ASP A 62 -0.44 16.04 -15.12
CA ASP A 62 -0.86 16.98 -14.08
C ASP A 62 -1.21 16.27 -12.76
N SER A 63 -1.88 15.12 -12.84
CA SER A 63 -2.21 14.32 -11.66
C SER A 63 -0.98 13.66 -11.05
N LEU A 64 -0.01 13.25 -11.88
CA LEU A 64 1.29 12.78 -11.42
C LEU A 64 2.05 13.89 -10.68
N ASN A 65 2.04 15.12 -11.19
CA ASN A 65 2.65 16.26 -10.50
C ASN A 65 1.99 16.53 -9.14
N LYS A 66 0.65 16.45 -9.06
CA LYS A 66 -0.08 16.57 -7.77
C LYS A 66 0.36 15.50 -6.78
N LEU A 67 0.56 14.25 -7.22
CA LEU A 67 1.08 13.18 -6.37
C LEU A 67 2.47 13.52 -5.83
N HIS A 68 3.37 13.99 -6.70
CA HIS A 68 4.72 14.40 -6.28
C HIS A 68 4.71 15.56 -5.28
N ASP A 69 3.87 16.57 -5.51
CA ASP A 69 3.74 17.72 -4.61
C ASP A 69 3.19 17.31 -3.24
N ALA A 70 2.21 16.39 -3.20
CA ALA A 70 1.67 15.86 -1.95
C ALA A 70 2.70 15.06 -1.15
N LEU A 71 3.59 14.31 -1.82
CA LEU A 71 4.62 13.50 -1.17
C LEU A 71 5.87 14.30 -0.76
N LYS A 72 6.08 15.47 -1.37
CA LYS A 72 7.25 16.34 -1.16
C LYS A 72 7.63 16.59 0.30
N PRO A 73 6.73 16.97 1.23
CA PRO A 73 7.11 17.22 2.62
C PRO A 73 7.63 15.95 3.33
N PHE A 74 7.09 14.77 2.99
CA PHE A 74 7.51 13.51 3.59
C PHE A 74 8.87 13.06 3.06
N ILE A 75 9.09 13.19 1.74
CA ILE A 75 10.36 12.88 1.10
C ILE A 75 11.47 13.78 1.65
N ALA A 76 11.20 15.08 1.82
CA ALA A 76 12.18 16.03 2.34
C ALA A 76 12.64 15.73 3.78
N ALA A 77 11.79 15.11 4.60
CA ALA A 77 12.11 14.73 5.98
C ALA A 77 12.65 13.29 6.10
N ALA A 78 12.46 12.46 5.08
CA ALA A 78 12.83 11.05 5.12
C ALA A 78 14.33 10.83 4.85
N LYS A 79 14.84 9.69 5.33
CA LYS A 79 16.15 9.17 4.93
C LYS A 79 15.94 8.08 3.89
N GLU A 80 16.70 8.15 2.79
CA GLU A 80 16.72 7.08 1.79
C GLU A 80 17.16 5.76 2.42
N CYS A 81 16.45 4.68 2.11
CA CYS A 81 16.74 3.34 2.62
C CYS A 81 16.48 2.30 1.53
N GLU A 82 17.13 1.14 1.65
CA GLU A 82 16.84 0.01 0.77
C GLU A 82 15.38 -0.46 0.95
N PRO A 83 14.70 -0.93 -0.10
CA PRO A 83 13.37 -1.51 0.02
C PRO A 83 13.38 -2.63 1.07
N PRO A 84 12.44 -2.65 2.03
CA PRO A 84 12.40 -3.71 3.03
C PRO A 84 12.30 -5.05 2.33
N LYS A 85 13.29 -5.94 2.56
CA LYS A 85 13.28 -7.30 2.02
C LYS A 85 12.02 -7.97 2.53
N GLY A 86 11.06 -8.23 1.64
CA GLY A 86 9.80 -8.89 1.99
C GLY A 86 10.09 -10.11 2.87
N ARG A 87 9.46 -10.16 4.04
CA ARG A 87 9.64 -11.26 4.99
C ARG A 87 9.14 -12.53 4.29
N LYS A 88 10.06 -13.33 3.75
CA LYS A 88 9.73 -14.65 3.21
C LYS A 88 9.01 -15.40 4.31
N VAL A 89 7.72 -15.66 4.12
CA VAL A 89 6.98 -16.63 4.92
C VAL A 89 7.73 -17.94 4.68
N ARG A 90 8.49 -18.42 5.67
CA ARG A 90 9.01 -19.79 5.66
C ARG A 90 7.77 -20.68 5.71
N GLY A 91 7.36 -21.18 4.56
CA GLY A 91 6.41 -22.29 4.48
C GLY A 91 6.95 -23.41 5.35
N LYS A 92 6.10 -23.90 6.25
CA LYS A 92 6.33 -25.11 7.01
C LYS A 92 5.65 -26.25 6.28
#